data_AF-A0A179VE82-F1
#
_entry.id   AF-A0A179VE82-F1
#
_cell.length_a   1.000
_cell.length_b   1.000
_cell.length_c   1.000
_cell.angle_alpha   90.00
_cell.angle_beta   90.00
_cell.angle_gamma   90.00
#
_symmetry.space_group_name_H-M   'P 1'
#
loop_
_entity.id
_entity.type
_entity.pdbx_description
1 polymer ?
#
loop_
_entity_poly.entity_id
_entity_poly.type
_entity_poly.pdbx_seq_one_letter_code
_entity_poly.pdbx_strand_id
1 'polypeptide(L)'
;MAQARVLLASLYEHIDALTQSMAKVEQRLRHTPQHTASWRHLRQRLATMRKELLEAHRMIDGLHRRFPASRDVIPSPVQRREVSPV
;
A
#
# COMPACT_ATOMS: atom_id res chain seq x y z
N MET A 1 -24.80 2.17 -0.54
CA MET A 1 -23.69 1.49 0.19
C MET A 1 -22.70 0.77 -0.71
N ALA A 2 -23.07 0.30 -1.91
CA ALA A 2 -22.15 -0.42 -2.81
C ALA A 2 -20.89 0.39 -3.20
N GLN A 3 -21.03 1.69 -3.47
CA GLN A 3 -19.91 2.55 -3.89
C GLN A 3 -18.82 2.73 -2.82
N ALA A 4 -19.20 2.80 -1.54
CA ALA A 4 -18.23 2.88 -0.43
C ALA A 4 -17.41 1.59 -0.30
N ARG A 5 -18.03 0.44 -0.55
CA ARG A 5 -17.35 -0.87 -0.54
C ARG A 5 -16.38 -1.00 -1.72
N VAL A 6 -16.76 -0.54 -2.91
CA VAL A 6 -15.87 -0.51 -4.09
C VAL A 6 -14.66 0.38 -3.85
N LEU A 7 -14.86 1.58 -3.29
CA LEU A 7 -13.75 2.48 -2.97
C LEU A 7 -12.80 1.87 -1.93
N LEU A 8 -13.32 1.19 -0.90
CA LEU A 8 -12.49 0.47 0.07
C LEU A 8 -11.66 -0.63 -0.56
N ALA A 9 -12.24 -1.45 -1.44
CA ALA A 9 -11.49 -2.48 -2.15
C ALA A 9 -10.34 -1.89 -2.96
N SER A 10 -10.60 -0.80 -3.70
CA SER A 10 -9.56 -0.09 -4.47
C SER A 10 -8.47 0.51 -3.58
N LEU A 11 -8.81 1.05 -2.40
CA LEU A 11 -7.83 1.55 -1.44
C LEU A 11 -6.94 0.43 -0.86
N TYR A 12 -7.52 -0.74 -0.58
CA TYR A 12 -6.72 -1.89 -0.13
C TYR A 12 -5.77 -2.40 -1.23
N GLU A 13 -6.25 -2.54 -2.46
CA GLU A 13 -5.41 -2.90 -3.61
C GLU A 13 -4.27 -1.89 -3.82
N HIS A 14 -4.57 -0.60 -3.67
CA HIS A 14 -3.57 0.46 -3.76
C HIS A 14 -2.52 0.35 -2.64
N ILE A 15 -2.92 0.09 -1.40
CA ILE A 15 -2.00 -0.15 -0.27
C ILE A 15 -1.09 -1.34 -0.55
N ASP A 16 -1.64 -2.45 -1.07
CA ASP A 16 -0.85 -3.63 -1.42
C ASP A 16 0.16 -3.33 -2.54
N ALA A 17 -0.25 -2.64 -3.60
CA ALA A 17 0.65 -2.23 -4.67
C ALA A 17 1.74 -1.26 -4.17
N LEU A 18 1.38 -0.31 -3.31
CA LEU A 18 2.29 0.69 -2.77
C LEU A 18 3.32 0.05 -1.83
N THR A 19 2.91 -0.86 -0.95
CA THR A 19 3.82 -1.58 -0.04
C THR A 19 4.80 -2.47 -0.81
N GLN A 20 4.37 -3.16 -1.87
CA GLN A 20 5.27 -3.90 -2.76
C GLN A 20 6.26 -2.99 -3.49
N SER A 21 5.81 -1.82 -3.95
CA SER A 21 6.68 -0.82 -4.59
C SER A 21 7.70 -0.25 -3.62
N MET A 22 7.28 0.05 -2.38
CA MET A 22 8.18 0.48 -1.29
C MET A 22 9.24 -0.57 -1.00
N ALA A 23 8.88 -1.86 -0.90
CA ALA A 23 9.85 -2.94 -0.67
C ALA A 23 10.93 -2.98 -1.77
N LYS A 24 10.56 -2.79 -3.04
CA LYS A 24 11.51 -2.70 -4.16
C LYS A 24 12.44 -1.49 -4.04
N VAL A 25 11.90 -0.33 -3.66
CA VAL A 25 12.70 0.90 -3.45
C VAL A 25 13.64 0.74 -2.26
N GLU A 26 13.18 0.15 -1.16
CA GLU A 26 14.00 -0.15 0.02
C GLU A 26 15.13 -1.11 -0.30
N GLN A 27 14.85 -2.17 -1.06
CA GLN A 27 15.87 -3.09 -1.54
C GLN A 27 16.93 -2.36 -2.36
N ARG A 28 16.53 -1.51 -3.32
CA ARG A 28 17.48 -0.70 -4.11
C ARG A 28 18.30 0.25 -3.23
N LEU A 29 17.67 0.90 -2.25
CA LEU A 29 18.33 1.82 -1.34
C LEU A 29 19.45 1.13 -0.54
N ARG A 30 19.24 -0.12 -0.09
CA ARG A 30 20.25 -0.91 0.62
C ARG A 30 21.51 -1.17 -0.20
N HIS A 31 21.38 -1.30 -1.52
CA HIS A 31 22.50 -1.57 -2.43
C HIS A 31 23.08 -0.31 -3.07
N THR A 32 22.47 0.86 -2.85
CA THR A 32 22.94 2.12 -3.43
C THR A 32 23.95 2.78 -2.48
N PRO A 33 25.14 3.18 -2.96
CA PRO A 33 26.12 3.87 -2.13
C PRO A 33 25.53 5.15 -1.51
N GLN A 34 25.78 5.33 -0.21
CA GLN A 34 25.37 6.51 0.53
C GLN A 34 26.02 7.77 -0.06
N HIS A 35 25.42 8.94 0.18
CA HIS A 35 25.89 10.25 -0.32
C HIS A 35 25.83 10.47 -1.84
N THR A 36 25.33 9.51 -2.61
CA THR A 36 25.04 9.70 -4.05
C THR A 36 23.70 10.42 -4.27
N ALA A 37 23.58 11.12 -5.40
CA ALA A 37 22.31 11.72 -5.83
C ALA A 37 21.20 10.66 -5.94
N SER A 38 21.54 9.47 -6.45
CA SER A 38 20.64 8.31 -6.55
C SER A 38 20.12 7.86 -5.18
N TRP A 39 21.00 7.76 -4.16
CA TRP A 39 20.59 7.41 -2.80
C TRP A 39 19.62 8.44 -2.22
N ARG A 40 19.92 9.73 -2.40
CA ARG A 40 19.04 10.82 -1.93
C ARG A 40 17.67 10.77 -2.61
N HIS A 41 17.64 10.53 -3.93
CA HIS A 41 16.41 10.41 -4.69
C HIS A 41 15.57 9.20 -4.24
N LEU A 42 16.18 8.04 -4.06
CA LEU A 42 15.49 6.84 -3.56
C LEU A 42 14.93 7.05 -2.15
N ARG A 43 15.69 7.70 -1.26
CA ARG A 43 15.23 8.03 0.09
C ARG A 43 14.05 9.01 0.07
N GLN A 44 14.11 10.04 -0.78
CA GLN A 44 13.01 11.00 -0.95
C GLN A 44 11.76 10.30 -1.48
N ARG A 45 11.91 9.46 -2.51
CA ARG A 45 10.82 8.66 -3.08
C ARG A 45 10.16 7.78 -2.02
N LEU A 46 10.96 7.08 -1.21
CA LEU A 46 10.44 6.25 -0.12
C LEU A 46 9.70 7.07 0.94
N ALA A 47 10.18 8.28 1.26
CA ALA A 47 9.49 9.17 2.18
C ALA A 47 8.12 9.62 1.62
N THR A 48 8.03 9.91 0.31
CA THR A 48 6.74 10.22 -0.35
C THR A 48 5.79 9.04 -0.28
N MET A 49 6.25 7.82 -0.62
CA MET A 49 5.42 6.62 -0.56
C MET A 49 4.90 6.33 0.86
N ARG A 50 5.70 6.58 1.89
CA ARG A 50 5.26 6.45 3.29
C ARG A 50 4.14 7.44 3.65
N LYS A 51 4.17 8.65 3.10
CA LYS A 51 3.09 9.64 3.30
C LYS A 51 1.81 9.18 2.60
N GLU A 52 1.92 8.73 1.36
CA GLU A 52 0.80 8.20 0.58
C GLU A 52 0.15 6.98 1.27
N LEU A 53 0.97 6.07 1.82
CA LEU A 53 0.48 4.94 2.60
C LEU A 53 -0.30 5.38 3.85
N LEU A 54 0.21 6.37 4.59
CA LEU A 54 -0.49 6.91 5.77
C LEU A 54 -1.82 7.58 5.37
N GLU A 55 -1.84 8.28 4.25
CA GLU A 55 -3.03 8.93 3.73
C GLU A 55 -4.10 7.90 3.33
N ALA A 56 -3.73 6.84 2.61
CA ALA A 56 -4.63 5.76 2.24
C ALA A 56 -5.30 5.11 3.48
N HIS A 57 -4.52 4.84 4.53
CA HIS A 57 -5.07 4.33 5.80
C HIS A 57 -6.05 5.31 6.44
N ARG A 58 -5.74 6.62 6.45
CA ARG A 58 -6.66 7.65 6.96
C ARG A 58 -7.96 7.72 6.15
N MET A 59 -7.90 7.52 4.84
CA MET A 59 -9.09 7.48 3.98
C MET A 59 -9.97 6.27 4.32
N ILE A 60 -9.37 5.10 4.54
CA ILE A 60 -10.07 3.89 4.99
C ILE A 60 -10.77 4.14 6.34
N ASP A 61 -10.05 4.70 7.31
CA ASP A 61 -10.62 5.03 8.62
C ASP A 61 -11.79 6.02 8.50
N GLY A 62 -11.64 7.04 7.64
CA GLY A 62 -12.69 8.00 7.34
C GLY A 62 -13.92 7.35 6.71
N LEU A 63 -13.74 6.42 5.78
CA LEU A 63 -14.82 5.68 5.14
C LEU A 63 -15.53 4.77 6.13
N HIS A 64 -14.82 4.04 6.99
CA HIS A 64 -15.41 3.20 8.03
C HIS A 64 -16.17 3.99 9.10
N ARG A 65 -15.74 5.22 9.41
CA ARG A 65 -16.48 6.11 10.30
C ARG A 65 -17.77 6.62 9.66
N ARG A 66 -17.73 6.99 8.37
CA ARG A 66 -18.89 7.54 7.65
C ARG A 66 -19.90 6.48 7.22
N PHE A 67 -19.43 5.25 6.97
CA PHE A 67 -20.24 4.12 6.52
C PHE A 67 -19.92 2.89 7.39
N PRO A 68 -20.50 2.76 8.60
CA PRO A 68 -20.21 1.63 9.49
C PRO A 68 -20.50 0.27 8.84
N ALA A 69 -21.52 0.22 7.96
CA ALA A 69 -21.90 -0.94 7.18
C ALA A 69 -20.86 -1.36 6.12
N SER A 70 -19.71 -0.70 5.99
CA SER A 70 -18.62 -1.14 5.12
C SER A 70 -17.46 -1.79 5.87
N ARG A 71 -17.53 -1.91 7.21
CA ARG A 71 -16.52 -2.60 8.03
C ARG A 71 -16.37 -4.09 7.72
N ASP A 72 -17.39 -4.71 7.12
CA ASP A 72 -17.33 -6.10 6.68
C ASP A 72 -16.43 -6.29 5.44
N VAL A 73 -16.02 -5.19 4.79
CA VAL A 73 -15.00 -5.22 3.74
C VAL A 73 -13.64 -5.37 4.43
N ILE A 74 -13.40 -6.58 4.93
CA ILE A 74 -12.08 -7.00 5.37
C ILE A 74 -11.22 -7.09 4.11
N PRO A 75 -9.98 -6.54 4.09
CA PRO A 75 -9.07 -6.76 2.99
C PRO A 75 -8.98 -8.27 2.78
N SER A 76 -9.47 -8.73 1.63
CA SER A 76 -9.30 -10.11 1.23
C SER A 76 -7.80 -10.37 1.30
N PRO A 77 -7.31 -11.32 2.12
CA PRO A 77 -5.93 -11.72 2.03
C PRO A 77 -5.78 -12.25 0.61
N VAL A 78 -5.22 -11.42 -0.27
CA VAL A 78 -5.02 -11.75 -1.68
C VAL A 78 -4.36 -13.11 -1.67
N GLN A 79 -5.11 -14.04 -2.26
CA GLN A 79 -4.86 -15.46 -2.35
C GLN A 79 -3.35 -15.70 -2.44
N ARG A 80 -2.78 -16.37 -1.43
CA ARG A 80 -1.55 -17.13 -1.63
C ARG A 80 -1.82 -17.93 -2.88
N ARG A 81 -1.15 -17.59 -3.98
CA ARG A 81 -1.10 -18.43 -5.17
C ARG A 81 -0.83 -19.83 -4.64
N GLU A 82 -1.83 -20.70 -4.75
CA GLU A 82 -1.63 -22.12 -4.70
C GLU A 82 -0.71 -22.42 -5.88
N VAL A 83 0.59 -22.36 -5.63
CA VAL A 83 1.57 -23.00 -6.49
C VAL A 83 1.39 -24.48 -6.18
N SER A 84 0.51 -25.10 -6.96
CA SER A 84 0.39 -26.55 -7.04
C SER A 84 1.79 -27.12 -7.38
N PRO A 85 2.33 -28.06 -6.60
CA PRO A 85 3.52 -28.78 -7.01
C PRO A 85 3.10 -29.81 -8.06
N VAL A 86 3.66 -29.70 -9.25
CA VAL A 86 3.73 -30.80 -10.23
C VAL A 86 5.18 -31.23 -10.32
#